data_AF-A0A1V4S3G6-F1
#
_entry.id   AF-A0A1V4S3G6-F1
#
_cell.length_a   1.000
_cell.length_b   1.000
_cell.length_c   1.000
_cell.angle_alpha   90.00
_cell.angle_beta   90.00
_cell.angle_gamma   90.00
#
_symmetry.space_group_name_H-M   'P 1'
#
loop_
_entity.id
_entity.type
_entity.pdbx_description
1 polymer ?
#
loop_
_entity_poly.entity_id
_entity_poly.type
_entity_poly.pdbx_seq_one_letter_code
_entity_poly.pdbx_strand_id
1 'polypeptide(L)'
;MRELRSKALWQMAAEWRNPAGTKFLAGAFGISRDSLEKHLMKAMESKSSRGETKSIEPAYDYHTGKYLSFEEWVAGLIKNWNRIPDS
;
A
#
# COMPACT_ATOMS: atom_id res chain seq x y z
N MET A 1 -10.33 -7.70 -15.29
CA MET A 1 -9.11 -6.85 -15.25
C MET A 1 -9.01 -5.95 -14.03
N ARG A 2 -10.02 -5.13 -13.69
CA ARG A 2 -9.95 -4.20 -12.54
C ARG A 2 -9.68 -4.87 -11.19
N GLU A 3 -10.36 -5.99 -10.91
CA GLU A 3 -10.20 -6.73 -9.66
C GLU A 3 -8.78 -7.31 -9.49
N LEU A 4 -8.21 -7.89 -10.56
CA LEU A 4 -6.83 -8.40 -10.55
C LEU A 4 -5.82 -7.29 -10.27
N ARG A 5 -6.01 -6.11 -10.86
CA ARG A 5 -5.16 -4.92 -10.59
C ARG A 5 -5.26 -4.49 -9.13
N SER A 6 -6.46 -4.43 -8.57
CA SER A 6 -6.65 -4.11 -7.14
C SER A 6 -6.01 -5.15 -6.23
N LYS A 7 -6.11 -6.46 -6.56
CA LYS A 7 -5.45 -7.53 -5.80
C LYS A 7 -3.92 -7.40 -5.85
N ALA A 8 -3.36 -7.21 -7.04
CA ALA A 8 -1.91 -7.04 -7.21
C ALA A 8 -1.39 -5.82 -6.44
N LEU A 9 -2.10 -4.69 -6.50
CA LEU A 9 -1.76 -3.48 -5.76
C LEU A 9 -1.84 -3.70 -4.25
N TRP A 10 -2.88 -4.41 -3.78
CA TRP A 10 -3.03 -4.78 -2.37
C TRP A 10 -1.88 -5.65 -1.89
N GLN A 11 -1.52 -6.69 -2.63
CA GLN A 11 -0.42 -7.57 -2.24
C GLN A 11 0.88 -6.79 -2.13
N MET A 12 1.18 -5.94 -3.11
CA MET A 12 2.40 -5.14 -3.10
C MET A 12 2.46 -4.17 -1.91
N ALA A 13 1.33 -3.53 -1.60
CA ALA A 13 1.25 -2.54 -0.52
C ALA A 13 1.15 -3.18 0.88
N ALA A 14 0.24 -4.13 1.09
CA ALA A 14 -0.12 -4.62 2.41
C ALA A 14 0.64 -5.88 2.81
N GLU A 15 0.88 -6.81 1.87
CA GLU A 15 1.59 -8.07 2.15
C GLU A 15 3.10 -7.89 2.07
N TRP A 16 3.59 -7.17 1.04
CA TRP A 16 5.02 -6.97 0.81
C TRP A 16 5.58 -5.67 1.37
N ARG A 17 4.73 -4.69 1.69
CA ARG A 17 5.15 -3.36 2.17
C ARG A 17 6.22 -2.74 1.26
N ASN A 18 6.06 -2.89 -0.05
CA ASN A 18 7.06 -2.52 -1.06
C ASN A 18 6.73 -1.18 -1.73
N PRO A 19 7.40 -0.06 -1.38
CA PRO A 19 7.04 1.25 -1.89
C PRO A 19 7.26 1.39 -3.40
N ALA A 20 8.37 0.84 -3.92
CA ALA A 20 8.74 0.94 -5.33
C ALA A 20 7.76 0.16 -6.21
N GLY A 21 7.46 -1.08 -5.83
CA GLY A 21 6.47 -1.90 -6.52
C GLY A 21 5.07 -1.29 -6.47
N THR A 22 4.65 -0.74 -5.33
CA THR A 22 3.35 -0.07 -5.21
C THR A 22 3.27 1.16 -6.11
N LYS A 23 4.33 1.98 -6.16
CA LYS A 23 4.40 3.14 -7.07
C LYS A 23 4.34 2.72 -8.54
N PHE A 24 5.13 1.71 -8.92
CA PHE A 24 5.14 1.17 -10.27
C PHE A 24 3.75 0.68 -10.70
N LEU A 25 3.09 -0.14 -9.88
CA LEU A 25 1.76 -0.67 -10.19
C LEU A 25 0.70 0.45 -10.26
N ALA A 26 0.75 1.42 -9.34
CA ALA A 26 -0.16 2.56 -9.38
C ALA A 26 -0.02 3.33 -10.72
N GLY A 27 1.21 3.60 -11.16
CA GLY A 27 1.48 4.21 -12.46
C GLY A 27 0.96 3.38 -13.63
N ALA A 28 1.29 2.08 -13.66
CA ALA A 28 0.83 1.15 -14.70
C ALA A 28 -0.70 1.01 -14.77
N PHE A 29 -1.40 1.27 -13.65
CA PHE A 29 -2.86 1.23 -13.57
C PHE A 29 -3.53 2.60 -13.75
N GLY A 30 -2.77 3.68 -13.94
CA GLY A 30 -3.28 5.04 -14.08
C GLY A 30 -3.85 5.63 -12.79
N ILE A 31 -3.38 5.15 -11.63
CA ILE A 31 -3.80 5.60 -10.31
C ILE A 31 -2.86 6.72 -9.85
N SER A 32 -3.40 7.91 -9.60
CA SER A 32 -2.64 9.03 -9.05
C SER A 32 -2.29 8.79 -7.58
N ARG A 33 -1.29 9.51 -7.06
CA ARG A 33 -0.89 9.47 -5.65
C ARG A 33 -2.08 9.65 -4.69
N ASP A 34 -2.88 10.69 -4.90
CA ASP A 34 -4.01 11.00 -4.02
C ASP A 34 -5.16 9.98 -4.16
N SER A 35 -5.27 9.33 -5.33
CA SER A 35 -6.23 8.24 -5.53
C SER A 35 -5.74 6.94 -4.88
N LEU A 36 -4.43 6.70 -4.88
CA LEU A 36 -3.81 5.51 -4.30
C LEU A 36 -4.05 5.43 -2.81
N GLU A 37 -3.82 6.52 -2.07
CA GLU A 37 -4.06 6.57 -0.62
C GLU A 37 -5.50 6.17 -0.30
N LYS A 38 -6.48 6.84 -0.94
CA LYS A 38 -7.91 6.53 -0.76
C LYS A 38 -8.25 5.09 -1.15
N HIS A 39 -7.62 4.56 -2.20
CA HIS A 39 -7.84 3.19 -2.64
C HIS A 39 -7.36 2.18 -1.58
N LEU A 40 -6.16 2.37 -1.04
CA LEU A 40 -5.56 1.49 -0.03
C LEU A 40 -6.32 1.56 1.30
N MET A 41 -6.70 2.76 1.74
CA MET A 41 -7.48 2.94 2.98
C MET A 41 -8.86 2.29 2.87
N LYS A 42 -9.56 2.47 1.75
CA LYS A 42 -10.85 1.80 1.52
C LYS A 42 -10.71 0.28 1.45
N ALA A 43 -9.63 -0.24 0.84
CA ALA A 43 -9.37 -1.67 0.79
C ALA A 43 -9.09 -2.25 2.19
N MET A 44 -8.32 -1.52 3.01
CA MET A 44 -8.06 -1.85 4.41
C MET A 44 -9.36 -1.94 5.22
N GLU A 45 -10.21 -0.91 5.16
CA GLU A 45 -11.51 -0.90 5.84
C GLU A 45 -12.38 -2.09 5.42
N SER A 46 -12.45 -2.36 4.12
CA SER A 46 -13.21 -3.50 3.59
C SER A 46 -12.67 -4.86 4.00
N LYS A 47 -11.37 -5.00 4.21
CA LYS A 47 -10.76 -6.25 4.68
C LYS A 47 -10.90 -6.41 6.18
N SER A 48 -10.74 -5.33 6.94
CA SER A 48 -10.98 -5.31 8.38
C SER A 48 -12.42 -5.70 8.70
N SER A 49 -13.42 -5.18 7.97
CA SER A 49 -14.83 -5.53 8.20
C SER A 49 -15.17 -6.99 7.86
N ARG A 50 -14.32 -7.66 7.06
CA ARG A 50 -14.42 -9.09 6.74
C ARG A 50 -13.60 -9.98 7.67
N GLY A 51 -12.89 -9.42 8.65
CA GLY A 51 -12.00 -10.16 9.54
C GLY A 51 -10.66 -10.57 8.90
N GLU A 52 -10.31 -10.01 7.73
CA GLU A 52 -9.06 -10.30 7.03
C GLU A 52 -7.91 -9.41 7.57
N THR A 53 -7.51 -9.62 8.83
CA THR A 53 -6.61 -8.68 9.54
C THR A 53 -5.12 -8.90 9.30
N LYS A 54 -4.69 -10.10 8.92
CA LYS A 54 -3.26 -10.48 8.87
C LYS A 54 -2.39 -9.52 8.05
N SER A 55 -2.90 -9.00 6.94
CA SER A 55 -2.16 -8.08 6.05
C SER A 55 -2.17 -6.61 6.50
N ILE A 56 -3.00 -6.26 7.48
CA ILE A 56 -3.13 -4.89 8.02
C ILE A 56 -2.53 -4.74 9.42
N GLU A 57 -2.13 -5.87 10.04
CA GLU A 57 -1.37 -5.87 11.29
C GLU A 57 -0.06 -5.06 11.14
N PRO A 58 0.44 -4.49 12.25
CA PRO A 58 1.72 -3.80 12.24
C PRO A 58 2.84 -4.70 11.71
N ALA A 59 3.60 -4.21 10.73
CA ALA A 59 4.70 -4.93 10.12
C ALA A 59 6.02 -4.18 10.36
N TYR A 60 7.11 -4.92 10.56
CA TYR A 60 8.43 -4.32 10.73
C TYR A 60 8.85 -3.63 9.42
N ASP A 61 9.18 -2.36 9.52
CA ASP A 61 9.71 -1.54 8.44
C ASP A 61 11.19 -1.28 8.67
N TYR A 62 12.03 -1.84 7.80
CA TYR A 62 13.49 -1.74 7.90
C TYR A 62 14.00 -0.30 7.73
N HIS A 63 13.29 0.54 6.98
CA HIS A 63 13.72 1.93 6.74
C HIS A 63 13.57 2.82 7.98
N THR A 64 12.57 2.56 8.81
CA THR A 64 12.30 3.31 10.04
C THR A 64 12.76 2.59 11.31
N GLY A 65 13.05 1.29 11.23
CA GLY A 65 13.41 0.44 12.37
C GLY A 65 12.25 0.19 13.33
N LYS A 66 11.00 0.38 12.89
CA LYS A 66 9.79 0.30 13.72
C LYS A 66 8.79 -0.66 13.12
N TYR A 67 7.87 -1.15 13.96
CA TYR A 67 6.64 -1.76 13.47
C TYR A 67 5.65 -0.67 13.13
N LEU A 68 5.19 -0.64 11.88
CA LEU A 68 4.25 0.35 11.39
C LEU A 68 2.90 -0.32 11.11
N SER A 69 1.82 0.32 11.54
CA SER A 69 0.47 -0.02 11.07
C SER A 69 0.39 0.12 9.55
N PHE A 70 -0.66 -0.42 8.93
CA PHE A 70 -0.87 -0.22 7.50
C PHE A 70 -1.04 1.26 7.15
N GLU A 71 -1.82 1.99 7.95
CA GLU A 71 -2.04 3.42 7.82
C GLU A 71 -0.74 4.23 7.95
N GLU A 72 0.09 3.92 8.95
CA GLU A 72 1.38 4.61 9.15
C GLU A 72 2.32 4.39 7.97
N TRP A 73 2.36 3.16 7.45
CA TRP A 73 3.17 2.85 6.28
C TRP A 73 2.64 3.54 5.02
N VAL A 74 1.32 3.58 4.80
CA VAL A 74 0.71 4.32 3.68
C VAL A 74 1.02 5.81 3.79
N ALA A 75 0.90 6.40 4.97
CA ALA A 75 1.27 7.80 5.19
C ALA A 75 2.76 8.04 4.85
N GLY A 76 3.65 7.12 5.25
CA GLY A 76 5.06 7.13 4.88
C GLY A 76 5.31 7.01 3.38
N LEU A 77 4.59 6.12 2.70
CA LEU A 77 4.63 5.92 1.25
C LEU A 77 4.26 7.22 0.51
N ILE A 78 3.14 7.84 0.88
CA ILE A 78 2.65 9.06 0.24
C ILE A 78 3.57 10.25 0.52
N LYS A 79 4.06 10.37 1.76
CA LYS A 79 5.02 11.43 2.14
C LYS A 79 6.32 11.34 1.34
N ASN A 80 6.81 10.12 1.09
CA ASN A 80 8.06 9.89 0.37
C ASN A 80 7.88 9.63 -1.13
N TRP A 81 6.68 9.82 -1.68
CA TRP A 81 6.33 9.42 -3.05
C TRP A 81 7.36 9.81 -4.12
N ASN A 82 7.84 11.05 -4.10
CA ASN A 82 8.81 11.59 -5.08
C ASN A 82 10.26 11.11 -4.85
N ARG A 83 10.54 10.50 -3.69
CA ARG A 83 11.85 9.95 -3.32
C ARG A 83 11.95 8.45 -3.58
N ILE A 84 10.82 7.80 -3.88
CA ILE A 84 10.80 6.39 -4.24
C ILE A 84 11.36 6.25 -5.66
N PRO A 85 12.41 5.43 -5.86
CA PRO A 85 12.97 5.17 -7.18
C PRO A 85 11.89 4.65 -8.14
N ASP A 86 11.96 5.07 -9.39
CA ASP A 86 11.19 4.41 -10.44
C ASP A 86 11.80 3.02 -10.68
N SER A 87 10.94 2.00 -10.78
CA SER A 87 11.34 0.60 -11.01
C SER A 87 11.45 0.28 -12.49
#